data_AF-E8KEG9-F1
#
_entry.id   AF-E8KEG9-F1
#
_cell.length_a   1.000
_cell.length_b   1.000
_cell.length_c   1.000
_cell.angle_alpha   90.00
_cell.angle_beta   90.00
_cell.angle_gamma   90.00
#
_symmetry.space_group_name_H-M   'P 1'
#
loop_
_entity.id
_entity.type
_entity.pdbx_description
1 polymer ?
#
loop_
_entity_poly.entity_id
_entity_poly.type
_entity_poly.pdbx_seq_one_letter_code
_entity_poly.pdbx_strand_id
1 'polypeptide(L)' 'MIGGIKETQEMLDFCGEHNIVPDVEMISIQDINHAYERMLTSDVKYRFVIDMQSLKA' A
#
# COMPACT_ATOMS: atom_id res chain seq x y z
N MET A 1 13.41 -8.22 17.93
CA MET A 1 12.76 -7.46 16.85
C MET A 1 12.35 -8.49 15.82
N ILE A 2 11.05 -8.66 15.58
CA ILE A 2 10.52 -9.56 14.54
C ILE A 2 10.49 -8.77 13.24
N GLY A 3 10.93 -9.33 12.12
CA GLY A 3 10.96 -8.65 10.83
C GLY A 3 12.30 -7.98 10.51
N GLY A 4 13.39 -8.76 10.51
CA GLY A 4 14.68 -8.31 9.97
C GLY A 4 14.67 -8.16 8.45
N ILE A 5 15.73 -7.57 7.87
CA ILE A 5 15.88 -7.42 6.41
C ILE A 5 15.74 -8.78 5.70
N LYS A 6 16.41 -9.82 6.23
CA LYS A 6 16.36 -11.17 5.66
C LYS A 6 14.95 -11.76 5.68
N GLU A 7 14.27 -11.70 6.83
CA GLU A 7 12.90 -12.21 6.98
C GLU A 7 11.91 -11.45 6.08
N THR A 8 12.13 -10.15 5.88
CA THR A 8 11.33 -9.33 4.96
C THR A 8 11.53 -9.79 3.52
N GLN A 9 12.77 -10.09 3.11
CA GLN A 9 13.05 -10.61 1.77
C GLN A 9 12.37 -11.97 1.56
N GLU A 10 12.49 -12.89 2.51
CA GLU A 10 11.84 -14.21 2.45
C GLU A 10 10.31 -14.08 2.33
N MET A 11 9.70 -13.12 3.03
CA MET A 11 8.27 -12.83 2.93
C MET A 11 7.89 -12.28 1.56
N LEU A 12 8.68 -11.36 0.99
CA LEU A 12 8.44 -10.80 -0.34
C LEU A 12 8.57 -11.85 -1.44
N ASP A 13 9.61 -12.70 -1.36
CA ASP A 13 9.85 -13.79 -2.30
C ASP A 13 8.67 -14.78 -2.29
N PHE A 14 8.24 -15.20 -1.10
CA PHE A 14 7.06 -16.04 -0.92
C PHE A 14 5.80 -15.41 -1.52
N CYS A 15 5.55 -14.12 -1.26
CA CYS A 15 4.40 -13.44 -1.84
C CYS A 15 4.47 -13.42 -3.38
N GLY A 16 5.65 -13.19 -3.95
CA GLY A 16 5.88 -13.19 -5.40
C GLY A 16 5.64 -14.56 -6.04
N GLU A 17 6.17 -15.63 -5.45
CA GLU A 17 6.02 -17.01 -5.94
C GLU A 17 4.57 -17.48 -5.91
N HIS A 18 3.80 -17.06 -4.91
CA HIS A 18 2.42 -17.49 -4.70
C HIS A 18 1.37 -16.50 -5.23
N ASN A 19 1.79 -15.43 -5.94
CA ASN A 19 0.92 -14.37 -6.44
C ASN A 19 0.02 -13.78 -5.33
N ILE A 20 0.57 -13.59 -4.14
CA ILE A 20 -0.10 -12.98 -3.00
C ILE A 20 0.04 -11.46 -3.15
N VAL A 21 -1.05 -10.82 -3.56
CA VAL A 21 -1.12 -9.37 -3.75
C VAL A 21 -2.18 -8.77 -2.83
N PRO A 22 -1.97 -7.56 -2.31
CA PRO A 22 -3.01 -6.86 -1.57
C PRO A 22 -4.07 -6.30 -2.53
N ASP A 23 -5.32 -6.32 -2.10
CA ASP A 23 -6.35 -5.47 -2.70
C ASP A 23 -6.10 -4.01 -2.31
N VAL A 24 -5.96 -3.15 -3.31
CA VAL A 24 -5.57 -1.76 -3.12
C VAL A 24 -6.48 -0.81 -3.89
N GLU A 25 -6.65 0.38 -3.32
CA GLU A 25 -7.19 1.53 -4.02
C GLU A 25 -6.03 2.50 -4.29
N MET A 26 -5.67 2.60 -5.57
CA MET A 26 -4.62 3.51 -6.04
C MET A 26 -5.14 4.95 -6.07
N ILE A 27 -4.39 5.88 -5.46
CA ILE A 27 -4.72 7.31 -5.43
C ILE A 27 -3.58 8.16 -6.00
N SER A 28 -3.91 9.33 -6.53
CA SER A 28 -2.90 10.34 -6.78
C SER A 28 -2.43 10.97 -5.47
N ILE A 29 -1.18 11.46 -5.42
CA ILE A 29 -0.67 12.19 -4.27
C ILE A 29 -1.48 13.46 -3.97
N GLN A 30 -2.14 14.04 -4.97
CA GLN A 30 -3.01 15.21 -4.76
C GLN A 30 -4.27 14.87 -3.95
N ASP A 31 -4.68 13.60 -3.91
CA ASP A 31 -5.91 13.15 -3.25
C ASP A 31 -5.68 12.66 -1.81
N ILE A 32 -4.45 12.79 -1.27
CA ILE A 32 -4.07 12.19 0.02
C ILE A 32 -4.96 12.63 1.19
N ASN A 33 -5.34 13.91 1.23
CA ASN A 33 -6.20 14.42 2.32
C ASN A 33 -7.59 13.81 2.24
N HIS A 34 -8.15 13.67 1.04
CA HIS A 34 -9.46 13.04 0.85
C HIS A 34 -9.42 11.54 1.19
N ALA A 35 -8.38 10.83 0.76
CA ALA A 35 -8.18 9.43 1.13
C ALA A 35 -8.03 9.24 2.64
N TYR A 36 -7.38 10.18 3.34
CA TYR A 36 -7.25 10.17 4.79
C TYR A 36 -8.59 10.35 5.51
N GLU A 37 -9.46 11.26 5.05
CA GLU A 37 -10.82 11.42 5.58
C GLU A 37 -11.67 10.14 5.40
N ARG A 38 -11.57 9.50 4.24
CA ARG A 38 -12.22 8.21 3.97
C ARG A 38 -11.70 7.10 4.88
N MET A 39 -10.40 7.05 5.14
CA MET A 39 -9.82 6.10 6.09
C MET A 39 -10.38 6.31 7.51
N LEU A 40 -10.51 7.54 7.98
CA LEU A 40 -11.05 7.86 9.31
C LEU A 40 -12.51 7.43 9.47
N THR A 41 -13.30 7.48 8.39
CA THR A 41 -14.70 7.04 8.36
C THR A 41 -14.88 5.55 8.04
N SER A 42 -13.78 4.79 7.94
CA SER A 42 -13.76 3.39 7.51
C SER A 42 -14.31 3.14 6.09
N ASP A 43 -14.37 4.19 5.26
CA ASP A 43 -14.70 4.11 3.82
C ASP A 43 -13.46 3.73 2.99
N VAL A 44 -12.81 2.63 3.37
CA VAL A 44 -11.66 2.08 2.67
C VAL A 44 -11.86 0.58 2.52
N LYS A 45 -11.58 0.04 1.33
CA LYS A 45 -11.80 -1.39 1.12
C LYS A 45 -10.72 -2.27 1.74
N TYR A 46 -9.45 -1.87 1.77
CA TYR A 46 -8.41 -2.50 2.62
C TYR A 46 -7.19 -1.57 2.79
N ARG A 47 -6.63 -1.07 1.68
CA ARG A 47 -5.45 -0.19 1.67
C ARG A 47 -5.55 0.86 0.57
N PHE A 48 -5.19 2.10 0.90
CA PHE A 48 -4.84 3.10 -0.10
C PHE A 48 -3.35 2.98 -0.45
N VAL A 49 -3.03 3.09 -1.73
CA VAL A 49 -1.64 3.13 -2.23
C VAL A 49 -1.48 4.40 -3.07
N ILE A 50 -0.47 5.21 -2.76
CA ILE A 50 -0.19 6.44 -3.50
C ILE A 50 0.65 6.10 -4.72
N ASP A 51 0.18 6.49 -5.90
CA ASP A 51 1.00 6.45 -7.11
C ASP A 51 2.04 7.57 -7.07
N MET A 52 3.29 7.22 -6.83
CA MET A 52 4.39 8.18 -6.81
C MET A 52 4.67 8.81 -8.18
N GLN A 53 4.22 8.21 -9.30
CA GLN A 53 4.32 8.84 -10.63
C GLN A 53 3.41 10.06 -10.75
N SER A 54 2.38 10.17 -9.91
CA SER A 54 1.49 11.33 -9.86
C SER A 54 2.10 12.56 -9.16
N LEU A 55 3.27 12.41 -8.54
CA LEU A 55 4.05 13.53 -8.01
C LEU A 55 4.65 14.31 -9.18
N LYS A 56 4.06 15.48 -9.46
CA LYS A 56 4.63 16.45 -10.41
C LYS A 56 5.71 17.26 -9.71
N ALA A 57 6.87 17.39 -10.36
CA ALA A 57 7.97 18.24 -9.92
C ALA A 57 7.68 19.73 -10.14
#